data_AF-A0A059LD39-F1
#
_entry.id   AF-A0A059LD39-F1
#
_cell.length_a   1.000
_cell.length_b   1.000
_cell.length_c   1.000
_cell.angle_alpha   90.00
_cell.angle_beta   90.00
_cell.angle_gamma   90.00
#
_symmetry.space_group_name_H-M   'P 1'
#
loop_
_entity.id
_entity.type
_entity.pdbx_description
1 polymer ?
#
loop_
_entity_poly.entity_id
_entity_poly.type
_entity_poly.pdbx_seq_one_letter_code
_entity_poly.pdbx_strand_id
1 'polypeptide(L)'
;MRPNATRQRAPKPQSSRGQRNDPYGYVGRRVWRHWSSENPPWVEGFVYEYEPETGLHSILYDPNQGEAETLEEGFSFVSADPQDYVLGDYVDI
;
A
#
# COMPACT_ATOMS: atom_id res chain seq x y z
N MET A 1 -15.85 40.91 -9.37
CA MET A 1 -14.60 40.13 -9.25
C MET A 1 -14.97 38.68 -8.98
N ARG A 2 -14.58 37.75 -9.86
CA ARG A 2 -14.87 36.31 -9.72
C ARG A 2 -13.63 35.62 -9.12
N PRO A 3 -13.72 34.85 -8.03
CA PRO A 3 -12.66 33.91 -7.70
C PRO A 3 -12.86 32.64 -8.54
N ASN A 4 -11.93 32.33 -9.44
CA ASN A 4 -11.83 31.02 -10.07
C ASN A 4 -10.51 30.40 -9.64
N ALA A 5 -10.47 29.91 -8.39
CA ALA A 5 -9.43 29.01 -7.97
C ALA A 5 -9.71 27.67 -8.64
N THR A 6 -8.93 27.36 -9.67
CA THR A 6 -8.86 26.03 -10.26
C THR A 6 -8.53 25.06 -9.13
N ARG A 7 -9.54 24.37 -8.59
CA ARG A 7 -9.38 23.15 -7.80
C ARG A 7 -8.62 22.19 -8.70
N GLN A 8 -7.30 22.13 -8.54
CA GLN A 8 -6.52 21.01 -9.02
C GLN A 8 -7.17 19.79 -8.38
N ARG A 9 -7.93 19.03 -9.17
CA ARG A 9 -8.37 17.70 -8.78
C ARG A 9 -7.07 16.94 -8.55
N ALA A 10 -6.79 16.61 -7.29
CA ALA A 10 -5.83 15.58 -6.96
C ALA A 10 -6.12 14.38 -7.90
N PRO A 11 -5.09 13.76 -8.50
CA PRO A 11 -5.31 12.54 -9.24
C PRO A 11 -6.01 11.58 -8.29
N LYS A 12 -7.23 11.16 -8.65
CA LYS A 12 -7.90 10.07 -7.94
C LYS A 12 -6.93 8.90 -7.95
N PRO A 13 -6.63 8.27 -6.81
CA PRO A 13 -5.73 7.14 -6.79
C PRO A 13 -6.31 6.10 -7.75
N GLN A 14 -5.43 5.53 -8.56
CA GLN A 14 -5.74 4.63 -9.65
C GLN A 14 -6.12 3.23 -9.09
N SER A 15 -6.86 3.17 -7.99
CA SER A 15 -7.04 1.98 -7.14
C SER A 15 -7.91 0.88 -7.76
N SER A 16 -8.47 1.07 -8.95
CA SER A 16 -9.38 0.08 -9.57
C SER A 16 -8.71 -0.89 -10.54
N ARG A 17 -7.45 -0.64 -10.97
CA ARG A 17 -6.76 -1.54 -11.93
C ARG A 17 -5.99 -2.65 -11.24
N GLY A 18 -5.18 -2.32 -10.22
CA GLY A 18 -4.41 -3.31 -9.46
C GLY A 18 -5.29 -4.37 -8.79
N GLN A 19 -6.42 -3.96 -8.20
CA GLN A 19 -7.31 -4.85 -7.47
C GLN A 19 -8.03 -5.90 -8.34
N ARG A 20 -8.34 -5.57 -9.60
CA ARG A 20 -9.00 -6.52 -10.52
C ARG A 20 -8.06 -7.57 -11.10
N ASN A 21 -6.76 -7.29 -11.12
CA ASN A 21 -5.78 -8.10 -11.80
C ASN A 21 -4.84 -8.85 -10.85
N ASP A 22 -5.03 -8.68 -9.54
CA ASP A 22 -4.31 -9.39 -8.51
C ASP A 22 -4.93 -10.77 -8.26
N PRO A 23 -4.28 -11.88 -8.67
CA PRO A 23 -4.83 -13.22 -8.54
C PRO A 23 -4.92 -13.69 -7.08
N TYR A 24 -4.24 -12.99 -6.15
CA TYR A 24 -4.20 -13.35 -4.73
C TYR A 24 -5.12 -12.50 -3.85
N GLY A 25 -5.66 -11.40 -4.38
CA GLY A 25 -6.58 -10.51 -3.66
C GLY A 25 -5.94 -9.79 -2.46
N TYR A 26 -4.64 -9.55 -2.49
CA TYR A 26 -3.88 -8.72 -1.55
C TYR A 26 -4.09 -7.23 -1.76
N VAL A 27 -4.26 -6.76 -2.99
CA VAL A 27 -4.46 -5.32 -3.27
C VAL A 27 -5.69 -4.78 -2.53
N GLY A 28 -5.50 -3.66 -1.83
CA GLY A 28 -6.51 -3.04 -0.96
C GLY A 28 -6.58 -3.64 0.45
N ARG A 29 -5.72 -4.60 0.81
CA ARG A 29 -5.62 -5.11 2.20
C ARG A 29 -4.64 -4.28 3.02
N ARG A 30 -4.93 -4.17 4.31
CA ARG A 30 -3.95 -3.76 5.32
C ARG A 30 -2.81 -4.76 5.41
N VAL A 31 -1.63 -4.26 5.68
CA VAL A 31 -0.45 -5.07 5.98
C VAL A 31 0.32 -4.44 7.13
N TRP A 32 0.76 -5.27 8.08
CA TRP A 32 1.76 -4.89 9.07
C TRP A 32 3.05 -5.61 8.75
N ARG A 33 4.14 -4.87 8.51
CA ARG A 33 5.47 -5.43 8.22
C ARG A 33 6.34 -5.39 9.45
N HIS A 34 7.06 -6.46 9.69
CA HIS A 34 7.98 -6.55 10.82
C HIS A 34 9.34 -5.98 10.46
N TRP A 35 9.70 -4.84 11.06
CA TRP A 35 11.00 -4.19 10.92
C TRP A 35 11.67 -4.18 12.29
N SER A 36 12.70 -5.01 12.47
CA SER A 36 13.43 -5.15 13.75
C SER A 36 14.10 -3.86 14.25
N SER A 37 14.26 -2.87 13.37
CA SER A 37 14.87 -1.57 13.67
C SER A 37 13.86 -0.54 14.20
N GLU A 38 12.56 -0.75 13.98
CA GLU A 38 11.50 0.19 14.36
C GLU A 38 10.96 -0.08 15.77
N ASN A 39 10.41 0.95 16.42
CA ASN A 39 9.73 0.82 17.71
C ASN A 39 8.43 1.64 17.72
N PRO A 40 7.26 1.01 17.54
CA PRO A 40 7.04 -0.45 17.50
C PRO A 40 7.59 -1.13 16.23
N PRO A 41 8.00 -2.41 16.30
CA PRO A 41 8.61 -3.12 15.16
C PRO A 41 7.61 -3.48 14.06
N TRP A 42 6.32 -3.13 14.21
CA TRP A 42 5.27 -3.42 13.25
C TRP A 42 4.86 -2.12 12.57
N VAL A 43 5.29 -1.95 11.33
CA VAL A 43 4.94 -0.78 10.51
C VAL A 43 3.67 -1.10 9.74
N GLU A 44 2.65 -0.25 9.91
CA GLU A 44 1.37 -0.40 9.21
C GLU A 44 1.44 0.25 7.82
N GLY A 45 0.90 -0.47 6.85
CA GLY A 45 0.69 -0.01 5.50
C GLY A 45 -0.50 -0.70 4.85
N PHE A 46 -0.64 -0.49 3.55
CA PHE A 46 -1.64 -1.16 2.74
C PHE A 46 -1.09 -1.50 1.37
N VAL A 47 -1.58 -2.60 0.81
CA VAL A 47 -1.17 -3.04 -0.52
C VAL A 47 -1.84 -2.14 -1.56
N TYR A 48 -1.02 -1.32 -2.21
CA TYR A 48 -1.46 -0.29 -3.15
C TYR A 48 -1.69 -0.85 -4.55
N GLU A 49 -0.74 -1.63 -5.07
CA GLU A 49 -0.78 -2.13 -6.45
C GLU A 49 -0.18 -3.54 -6.58
N TYR A 50 -0.53 -4.22 -7.66
CA TYR A 50 0.04 -5.49 -8.08
C TYR A 50 0.56 -5.38 -9.51
N GLU A 51 1.81 -5.78 -9.71
CA GLU A 51 2.49 -5.83 -10.99
C GLU A 51 2.40 -7.26 -11.57
N PRO A 52 1.50 -7.52 -12.54
CA PRO A 52 1.26 -8.88 -13.04
C PRO A 52 2.45 -9.45 -13.83
N GLU A 53 3.31 -8.60 -14.39
CA GLU A 53 4.48 -9.05 -15.14
C GLU A 53 5.55 -9.68 -14.24
N THR A 54 5.69 -9.17 -13.02
CA THR A 54 6.70 -9.61 -12.05
C THR A 54 6.12 -10.45 -10.92
N GLY A 55 4.80 -10.40 -10.72
CA GLY A 55 4.12 -11.04 -9.60
C GLY A 55 4.35 -10.33 -8.26
N LEU A 56 4.77 -9.07 -8.28
CA LEU A 56 5.13 -8.30 -7.11
C LEU A 56 4.04 -7.28 -6.74
N HIS A 57 4.00 -6.90 -5.48
CA HIS A 57 3.07 -5.91 -4.94
C HIS A 57 3.81 -4.67 -4.46
N SER A 58 3.12 -3.53 -4.53
CA SER A 58 3.60 -2.28 -3.95
C SER A 58 2.83 -1.99 -2.67
N ILE A 59 3.55 -1.69 -1.59
CA ILE A 59 2.98 -1.40 -0.27
C ILE A 59 3.18 0.09 0.02
N LEU A 60 2.09 0.78 0.37
CA LEU A 60 2.15 2.16 0.86
C LEU A 60 2.05 2.15 2.39
N TYR A 61 3.06 2.68 3.06
CA TYR A 61 3.08 2.80 4.51
C TYR A 61 2.48 4.13 4.98
N ASP A 62 1.83 4.11 6.15
CA ASP A 62 1.09 5.27 6.66
C ASP A 62 2.05 6.37 7.19
N PRO A 63 1.97 7.61 6.68
CA PRO A 63 2.84 8.70 7.13
C PRO A 63 2.54 9.16 8.57
N ASN A 64 1.38 8.82 9.14
CA ASN A 64 1.00 9.19 10.50
C ASN A 64 1.76 8.39 11.57
N GLN A 65 2.57 7.38 11.19
CA GLN A 65 3.53 6.75 12.10
C GLN A 65 4.84 7.56 12.27
N GLY A 66 4.90 8.79 11.73
CA GLY A 66 5.98 9.74 12.01
C GLY A 66 7.06 9.80 10.93
N GLU A 67 6.92 9.04 9.84
CA GLU A 67 7.80 9.07 8.68
C GLU A 67 7.09 9.60 7.43
N ALA A 68 7.87 9.95 6.40
CA ALA A 68 7.31 10.33 5.12
C ALA A 68 6.52 9.15 4.51
N GLU A 69 5.50 9.45 3.69
CA GLU A 69 4.80 8.44 2.90
C GLU A 69 5.83 7.61 2.12
N THR A 70 5.95 6.33 2.49
CA THR A 70 6.96 5.43 1.94
C THR A 70 6.27 4.39 1.09
N LEU A 71 6.65 4.33 -0.18
CA LEU A 71 6.20 3.30 -1.12
C LEU A 71 7.30 2.24 -1.24
N GLU A 72 7.02 1.03 -0.79
CA GLU A 72 7.86 -0.15 -1.04
C GLU A 72 7.33 -0.87 -2.28
N GLU A 73 8.08 -0.76 -3.37
CA GLU A 73 7.79 -1.46 -4.62
C GLU A 73 8.48 -2.82 -4.64
N GLY A 74 7.86 -3.82 -5.27
CA GLY A 74 8.51 -5.09 -5.53
C GLY A 74 8.43 -6.13 -4.39
N PHE A 75 7.48 -6.01 -3.48
CA PHE A 75 7.30 -6.96 -2.39
C PHE A 75 6.52 -8.22 -2.86
N SER A 76 7.06 -9.41 -2.61
CA SER A 76 6.40 -10.67 -2.98
C SER A 76 5.79 -11.34 -1.75
N PHE A 77 4.47 -11.21 -1.57
CA PHE A 77 3.72 -11.92 -0.53
C PHE A 77 3.75 -13.45 -0.69
N VAL A 78 4.04 -13.95 -1.89
CA VAL A 78 4.07 -15.39 -2.18
C VAL A 78 5.37 -16.02 -1.67
N SER A 79 6.47 -15.27 -1.69
CA SER A 79 7.80 -15.76 -1.26
C SER A 79 8.26 -15.21 0.08
N ALA A 80 7.57 -14.21 0.63
CA ALA A 80 7.89 -13.66 1.95
C ALA A 80 7.62 -14.68 3.07
N ASP A 81 8.39 -14.59 4.16
CA ASP A 81 8.12 -15.39 5.36
C ASP A 81 6.84 -14.87 6.03
N PRO A 82 5.87 -15.73 6.37
CA PRO A 82 4.66 -15.32 7.08
C PRO A 82 4.90 -14.68 8.46
N GLN A 83 6.11 -14.76 9.01
CA GLN A 83 6.51 -14.05 10.23
C GLN A 83 6.87 -12.58 9.99
N ASP A 84 7.24 -12.22 8.76
CA ASP A 84 7.67 -10.87 8.39
C ASP A 84 6.52 -9.92 8.07
N TYR A 85 5.29 -10.44 7.96
CA TYR A 85 4.11 -9.64 7.69
C TYR A 85 2.82 -10.25 8.26
N VAL A 86 1.86 -9.38 8.56
CA VAL A 86 0.49 -9.76 8.92
C VAL A 86 -0.46 -9.06 7.96
N LEU A 87 -1.35 -9.81 7.31
CA LEU A 87 -2.40 -9.24 6.46
C LEU A 87 -3.66 -8.98 7.26
N GLY A 88 -4.18 -7.76 7.14
CA GLY A 88 -5.41 -7.33 7.77
C GLY A 88 -6.65 -7.45 6.89
N ASP A 89 -7.67 -6.72 7.33
CA ASP A 89 -8.89 -6.48 6.58
C ASP A 89 -8.64 -5.63 5.33
N TYR A 90 -9.61 -5.67 4.42
CA TYR A 90 -9.67 -4.74 3.31
C TYR A 90 -9.91 -3.32 3.83
N VAL A 91 -9.14 -2.38 3.31
CA VAL A 91 -9.34 -0.96 3.55
C VAL A 91 -10.12 -0.41 2.38
N ASP A 92 -11.17 0.36 2.69
CA ASP A 92 -11.81 1.21 1.70
C ASP A 92 -10.86 2.40 1.46
N ILE A 93 -10.10 2.33 0.36
CA ILE A 93 -9.12 3.35 -0.08
C ILE A 93 -9.66 4.21 -1.22
#